data_AF-A0A9D8XPB6-F1
#
_entry.id   AF-A0A9D8XPB6-F1
#
_cell.length_a   1.000
_cell.length_b   1.000
_cell.length_c   1.000
_cell.angle_alpha   90.00
_cell.angle_beta   90.00
_cell.angle_gamma   90.00
#
_symmetry.space_group_name_H-M   'P 1'
#
loop_
_entity.id
_entity.type
_entity.pdbx_description
1 polymer ?
#
loop_
_entity_poly.entity_id
_entity_poly.type
_entity_poly.pdbx_seq_one_letter_code
_entity_poly.pdbx_strand_id
1 'polypeptide(L)'
;GVRRGHEAPNCWKRIGQDCWVVMHDNYRIKPHNFGFTETRDFVHYTPIGNFDQGVMTRSNFSEQKHGAVIQISKKEARCLEKRWP
;
A
#
# COMPACT_ATOMS: atom_id res chain seq x y z
N GLY A 1 -9.92 5.89 6.95
CA GLY A 1 -10.49 5.10 5.83
C GLY A 1 -11.98 5.32 5.71
N VAL A 2 -12.60 4.94 4.59
CA VAL A 2 -14.07 5.02 4.39
C VAL A 2 -14.76 4.00 5.31
N ARG A 3 -15.92 4.29 5.91
CA ARG A 3 -16.66 3.35 6.78
C ARG A 3 -17.33 2.23 5.97
N ARG A 4 -16.54 1.25 5.52
CA ARG A 4 -16.96 0.06 4.76
C ARG A 4 -16.27 -1.19 5.33
N GLY A 5 -16.65 -2.36 4.84
CA GLY A 5 -15.95 -3.61 5.18
C GLY A 5 -14.52 -3.58 4.64
N HIS A 6 -13.56 -3.84 5.52
CA HIS A 6 -12.13 -3.88 5.24
C HIS A 6 -11.55 -5.18 5.76
N GLU A 7 -10.65 -5.79 4.98
CA GLU A 7 -9.97 -7.03 5.34
C GLU A 7 -8.48 -6.94 4.98
N ALA A 8 -7.72 -8.00 5.30
CA ALA A 8 -6.32 -8.15 4.91
C ALA A 8 -5.41 -6.94 5.20
N PRO A 9 -5.37 -6.42 6.44
CA PRO A 9 -4.52 -5.30 6.76
C PRO A 9 -3.03 -5.68 6.66
N ASN A 10 -2.25 -4.84 6.00
CA ASN A 10 -0.78 -4.90 6.04
C ASN A 10 -0.24 -3.52 6.41
N CYS A 11 0.74 -3.47 7.31
CA CYS A 11 1.33 -2.22 7.80
C CYS A 11 2.85 -2.25 7.62
N TRP A 12 3.42 -1.15 7.11
CA TRP A 12 4.87 -1.00 6.98
C TRP A 12 5.33 0.43 7.26
N LYS A 13 6.56 0.57 7.77
CA LYS A 13 7.18 1.88 8.02
C LYS A 13 7.83 2.42 6.75
N ARG A 14 7.61 3.68 6.37
CA ARG A 14 8.34 4.27 5.24
C ARG A 14 9.85 4.34 5.56
N ILE A 15 10.69 3.90 4.63
CA ILE A 15 12.14 3.89 4.82
C ILE A 15 12.63 5.32 5.10
N GLY A 16 13.35 5.49 6.22
CA GLY A 16 13.92 6.77 6.63
C GLY A 16 12.93 7.80 7.17
N GLN A 17 11.67 7.42 7.41
CA GLN A 17 10.65 8.32 7.95
C GLN A 17 10.00 7.73 9.19
N ASP A 18 9.57 8.59 10.10
CA ASP A 18 8.70 8.21 11.22
C ASP A 18 7.22 8.28 10.80
N CYS A 19 6.89 7.44 9.82
CA CYS A 19 5.56 7.35 9.21
C CYS A 19 5.31 5.90 8.75
N TRP A 20 4.11 5.40 8.98
CA TRP A 20 3.67 4.06 8.59
C TRP A 20 2.52 4.17 7.62
N VAL A 21 2.46 3.22 6.69
CA VAL A 21 1.35 3.04 5.77
C VAL A 21 0.61 1.77 6.16
N VAL A 22 -0.71 1.84 6.24
CA VAL A 22 -1.62 0.70 6.36
C VAL A 22 -2.38 0.54 5.06
N MET A 23 -2.20 -0.61 4.42
CA MET A 23 -2.97 -1.11 3.29
C MET A 23 -4.10 -2.00 3.80
N HIS A 24 -5.27 -1.91 3.17
CA HIS A 24 -6.42 -2.75 3.49
C HIS A 24 -7.24 -3.05 2.24
N ASP A 25 -7.82 -4.25 2.17
CA ASP A 25 -8.75 -4.64 1.12
C ASP A 25 -10.12 -3.99 1.32
N ASN A 26 -10.53 -3.11 0.40
CA ASN A 26 -11.88 -2.58 0.38
C ASN A 26 -12.81 -3.51 -0.42
N TYR A 27 -13.03 -4.75 0.05
CA TYR A 27 -13.74 -5.80 -0.68
C TYR A 27 -15.20 -5.46 -1.05
N ARG A 28 -15.78 -4.41 -0.46
CA ARG A 28 -17.15 -3.93 -0.78
C ARG A 28 -17.20 -2.86 -1.87
N ILE A 29 -16.07 -2.37 -2.37
CA ILE A 29 -16.01 -1.41 -3.48
C ILE A 29 -16.00 -2.18 -4.80
N LYS A 30 -16.73 -1.70 -5.81
CA LYS A 30 -16.75 -2.29 -7.16
C LYS A 30 -16.28 -1.24 -8.18
N PRO A 31 -15.22 -1.49 -8.95
CA PRO A 31 -14.34 -2.68 -8.90
C PRO A 31 -13.55 -2.78 -7.58
N HIS A 32 -13.12 -4.00 -7.21
CA HIS A 32 -12.34 -4.24 -5.99
C HIS A 32 -11.05 -3.41 -6.00
N ASN A 33 -10.67 -2.85 -4.84
CA ASN A 33 -9.49 -2.01 -4.74
C ASN A 33 -8.93 -2.01 -3.30
N PHE A 34 -7.63 -1.75 -3.17
CA PHE A 34 -7.01 -1.52 -1.86
C PHE A 34 -7.05 -0.05 -1.49
N GLY A 35 -7.32 0.22 -0.23
CA GLY A 35 -7.18 1.53 0.37
C GLY A 35 -5.88 1.63 1.15
N PHE A 36 -5.35 2.86 1.21
CA PHE A 36 -4.12 3.16 1.90
C PHE A 36 -4.32 4.33 2.85
N THR A 37 -3.76 4.21 4.04
CA THR A 37 -3.75 5.27 5.05
C THR A 37 -2.36 5.42 5.64
N GLU A 38 -2.00 6.63 6.04
CA GLU A 38 -0.77 6.93 6.76
C GLU A 38 -1.05 7.27 8.21
N THR A 39 -0.11 6.90 9.07
CA THR A 39 -0.14 7.24 10.49
C THR A 39 1.28 7.46 11.01
N ARG A 40 1.40 8.28 12.06
CA ARG A 40 2.65 8.50 12.80
C ARG A 40 2.58 8.02 14.25
N ASP A 41 1.36 7.81 14.76
CA ASP A 41 1.09 7.54 16.17
C ASP A 41 0.13 6.36 16.39
N PHE A 42 -0.34 5.72 15.30
CA PHE A 42 -1.34 4.64 15.31
C PHE A 42 -2.70 5.01 15.91
N VAL A 43 -2.94 6.30 16.16
CA VAL A 43 -4.21 6.84 16.64
C VAL A 43 -4.90 7.61 15.51
N HIS A 44 -4.15 8.44 14.80
CA HIS A 44 -4.63 9.26 13.71
C HIS A 44 -4.21 8.68 12.37
N TYR A 45 -5.18 8.53 11.46
CA TYR A 45 -4.98 7.94 10.15
C TYR A 45 -5.44 8.88 9.04
N THR A 46 -4.52 9.24 8.16
CA THR A 46 -4.79 10.08 6.99
C THR A 46 -4.94 9.20 5.75
N PRO A 47 -6.09 9.18 5.06
CA PRO A 47 -6.22 8.44 3.81
C PRO A 47 -5.32 9.02 2.72
N ILE A 48 -4.58 8.15 2.03
CA ILE A 48 -3.70 8.52 0.90
C ILE A 48 -4.19 7.95 -0.45
N GLY A 49 -5.46 7.54 -0.48
CA GLY A 49 -6.17 7.08 -1.68
C GLY A 49 -6.23 5.57 -1.83
N ASN A 50 -6.83 5.14 -2.93
CA ASN A 50 -6.81 3.75 -3.39
C ASN A 50 -5.74 3.59 -4.50
N PHE A 51 -5.51 2.37 -4.98
CA PHE A 51 -4.70 2.22 -6.19
C PHE A 51 -5.26 3.06 -7.34
N ASP A 52 -4.35 3.72 -8.06
CA ASP A 52 -4.59 4.58 -9.24
C ASP A 52 -5.47 5.82 -8.96
N GLN A 53 -5.81 6.05 -7.69
CA GLN A 53 -6.61 7.19 -7.21
C GLN A 53 -5.88 7.94 -6.08
N GLY A 54 -4.57 7.74 -5.97
CA GLY A 54 -3.72 8.28 -4.93
C GLY A 54 -2.25 8.12 -5.29
N VAL A 55 -1.38 8.03 -4.27
CA VAL A 55 0.06 7.90 -4.48
C VAL A 55 0.51 6.48 -4.83
N MET A 56 -0.35 5.49 -4.63
CA MET A 56 -0.08 4.09 -4.94
C MET A 56 -0.66 3.74 -6.30
N THR A 57 0.15 3.12 -7.16
CA THR A 57 -0.24 2.67 -8.49
C THR A 57 -0.14 1.15 -8.61
N ARG A 58 -0.89 0.58 -9.54
CA ARG A 58 -0.79 -0.83 -9.90
C ARG A 58 -0.53 -1.00 -11.39
N SER A 59 0.12 -2.11 -11.75
CA SER A 59 0.33 -2.53 -13.13
C SER A 59 0.32 -4.05 -13.21
N ASN A 60 -0.04 -4.59 -14.37
CA ASN A 60 0.01 -6.03 -14.67
C ASN A 60 -0.99 -6.93 -13.89
N PHE A 61 -2.02 -6.36 -13.25
CA PHE A 61 -3.13 -7.12 -12.68
C PHE A 61 -4.44 -6.30 -12.63
N SER A 62 -5.58 -6.98 -12.77
CA SER A 62 -6.92 -6.37 -12.73
C SER A 62 -7.58 -6.46 -11.36
N GLU A 63 -7.26 -7.49 -10.58
CA GLU A 63 -7.78 -7.75 -9.23
C GLU A 63 -6.67 -8.12 -8.26
N GLN A 64 -6.82 -7.68 -7.02
CA GLN A 64 -5.83 -7.84 -5.97
C GLN A 64 -6.39 -8.78 -4.91
N LYS A 65 -5.49 -9.54 -4.27
CA LYS A 65 -5.77 -10.45 -3.16
C LYS A 65 -4.87 -10.10 -1.98
N HIS A 66 -5.11 -10.70 -0.82
CA HIS A 66 -4.29 -10.51 0.37
C HIS A 66 -2.80 -10.67 0.04
N GLY A 67 -2.04 -9.58 0.21
CA GLY A 67 -0.62 -9.54 -0.03
C GLY A 67 0.14 -8.89 1.12
N ALA A 68 1.47 -8.94 1.03
CA ALA A 68 2.37 -8.28 1.96
C ALA A 68 3.33 -7.36 1.19
N VAL A 69 3.76 -6.27 1.81
CA VAL A 69 4.73 -5.36 1.24
C VAL A 69 6.13 -5.73 1.71
N ILE A 70 7.01 -6.07 0.76
CA ILE A 70 8.44 -6.19 0.99
C ILE A 70 9.10 -4.90 0.57
N GLN A 71 9.76 -4.26 1.51
CA GLN A 71 10.36 -2.95 1.28
C GLN A 71 11.75 -3.10 0.67
N ILE A 72 12.05 -2.26 -0.29
CA ILE A 72 13.39 -2.11 -0.84
C ILE A 72 13.73 -0.62 -0.94
N SER A 73 14.97 -0.28 -0.63
CA SER A 73 15.55 1.03 -0.88
C SER A 73 15.75 1.25 -2.37
N LYS A 74 15.90 2.52 -2.77
CA LYS A 74 16.24 2.87 -4.15
C LYS A 74 17.58 2.27 -4.61
N LYS A 75 18.52 2.08 -3.68
CA LYS A 75 19.81 1.42 -3.96
C LYS A 75 19.60 -0.05 -4.28
N GLU A 76 18.81 -0.76 -3.48
CA GLU A 76 18.48 -2.17 -3.71
C GLU A 76 17.70 -2.37 -5.01
N ALA A 77 16.71 -1.53 -5.29
CA ALA A 77 15.98 -1.56 -6.57
C ALA A 77 16.92 -1.47 -7.78
N ARG A 78 17.84 -0.50 -7.77
CA ARG A 78 18.86 -0.34 -8.84
C ARG A 78 19.81 -1.53 -8.93
N CYS A 79 20.11 -2.19 -7.82
CA CYS A 79 20.94 -3.41 -7.82
C CYS A 79 20.18 -4.59 -8.45
N LEU A 80 18.88 -4.73 -8.16
CA LEU A 80 18.02 -5.77 -8.74
C LEU A 80 17.86 -5.59 -10.25
N GLU A 81 17.56 -4.37 -10.71
CA GLU A 81 17.44 -4.02 -12.14
C GLU A 81 18.71 -4.39 -12.93
N LYS A 82 19.90 -4.18 -12.36
CA LYS A 82 21.18 -4.54 -13.03
C LYS A 82 21.44 -6.04 -13.07
N ARG A 83 20.91 -6.80 -12.10
CA ARG A 83 21.16 -8.24 -11.98
C ARG A 83 20.17 -9.07 -12.81
N TRP A 84 18.96 -8.57 -13.00
CA TRP A 84 17.89 -9.16 -13.81
C TRP A 84 17.31 -8.11 -14.77
N PRO A 85 17.98 -7.85 -15.90
CA PRO A 85 17.51 -6.88 -16.90
C PRO A 85 16.25 -7.34 -17.64
#